data_AF-A0A7D9KGV9-F1
#
_entry.id   AF-A0A7D9KGV9-F1
#
_cell.length_a   1.000
_cell.length_b   1.000
_cell.length_c   1.000
_cell.angle_alpha   90.00
_cell.angle_beta   90.00
_cell.angle_gamma   90.00
#
_symmetry.space_group_name_H-M   'P 1'
#
loop_
_entity.id
_entity.type
_entity.pdbx_description
1 polymer ?
#
loop_
_entity_poly.entity_id
_entity_poly.type
_entity_poly.pdbx_seq_one_letter_code
_entity_poly.pdbx_strand_id
1 'polypeptide(L)'
;MIMVGVDAALKVGTPKLNIPTEFQPTNAEARGWIIPPLGKNPWWTMIAACIPALLTTILVFMDQQITAVIVNKREHKLKKGAGYHLDLTVVAIGIGICSILGLPWVVAATVLSLAHVQSLFVESTCTAPGERPKFLGVREQRVTGTLVFILVGLTVLMGKFLKYIPMPVLYGLFIYMGVSALKGVQGTLLLA
;
A
#
# COMPACT_ATOMS: atom_id res chain seq x y z
N MET A 1 -13.55 10.81 10.95
CA MET A 1 -13.74 11.29 12.34
C MET A 1 -15.19 11.31 12.77
N ILE A 2 -16.12 11.86 11.98
CA ILE A 2 -17.56 11.89 12.32
C ILE A 2 -18.09 10.49 12.67
N MET A 3 -17.85 9.49 11.83
CA MET A 3 -18.32 8.10 12.09
C MET A 3 -17.68 7.44 13.32
N VAL A 4 -16.43 7.79 13.64
CA VAL A 4 -15.76 7.30 14.87
C VAL A 4 -16.36 7.96 16.11
N GLY A 5 -16.68 9.26 16.03
CA GLY A 5 -17.36 10.00 17.10
C GLY A 5 -18.78 9.50 17.34
N VAL A 6 -19.52 9.14 16.28
CA VAL A 6 -20.85 8.54 16.38
C VAL A 6 -20.80 7.16 17.04
N ASP A 7 -19.85 6.30 16.68
CA ASP A 7 -19.63 5.00 17.34
C ASP A 7 -19.28 5.19 18.84
N ALA A 8 -18.43 6.17 19.16
CA ALA A 8 -18.08 6.51 20.53
C ALA A 8 -19.28 7.04 21.35
N ALA A 9 -20.17 7.81 20.73
CA ALA A 9 -21.37 8.35 21.36
C ALA A 9 -22.45 7.28 21.59
N LEU A 10 -22.66 6.39 20.61
CA LEU A 10 -23.69 5.36 20.66
C LEU A 10 -23.27 4.11 21.46
N LYS A 11 -21.97 3.97 21.82
CA LYS A 11 -21.41 2.86 22.60
C LYS A 11 -21.83 1.45 22.12
N VAL A 12 -22.04 1.30 20.82
CA VAL A 12 -22.40 0.00 20.22
C VAL A 12 -21.17 -0.91 20.24
N GLY A 13 -21.37 -2.20 20.52
CA GLY A 13 -20.31 -3.21 20.55
C GLY A 13 -19.78 -3.57 19.15
N THR A 14 -19.19 -2.62 18.43
CA THR A 14 -18.63 -2.84 17.10
C THR A 14 -17.25 -3.50 17.17
N PRO A 15 -16.88 -4.35 16.20
CA PRO A 15 -15.53 -4.89 16.11
C PRO A 15 -14.55 -3.77 15.83
N LYS A 16 -13.59 -3.56 16.75
CA LYS A 16 -12.56 -2.52 16.65
C LYS A 16 -11.23 -3.09 16.18
N LEU A 17 -10.37 -2.21 15.68
CA LEU A 17 -9.06 -2.58 15.17
C LEU A 17 -8.19 -3.23 16.27
N ASN A 18 -7.84 -4.50 16.08
CA ASN A 18 -7.00 -5.24 17.01
C ASN A 18 -5.52 -5.08 16.62
N ILE A 19 -4.75 -4.38 17.45
CA ILE A 19 -3.33 -4.11 17.22
C ILE A 19 -2.54 -4.65 18.42
N PRO A 20 -1.49 -5.47 18.20
CA PRO A 20 -0.60 -5.91 19.26
C PRO A 20 0.12 -4.71 19.87
N THR A 21 0.21 -4.67 21.20
CA THR A 21 0.88 -3.58 21.93
C THR A 21 2.39 -3.75 22.01
N GLU A 22 2.90 -4.91 21.59
CA GLU A 22 4.32 -5.27 21.63
C GLU A 22 4.77 -5.81 20.28
N PHE A 23 6.01 -5.50 19.91
CA PHE A 23 6.66 -6.11 18.75
C PHE A 23 7.11 -7.52 19.11
N GLN A 24 6.31 -8.51 18.72
CA GLN A 24 6.66 -9.91 18.87
C GLN A 24 6.66 -10.60 17.50
N PRO A 25 7.60 -11.53 17.24
CA PRO A 25 7.53 -12.36 16.05
C PRO A 25 6.26 -13.21 16.08
N THR A 26 5.71 -13.56 14.91
CA THR A 26 4.45 -14.30 14.75
C THR A 26 4.36 -15.59 15.57
N ASN A 27 5.52 -16.18 15.92
CA ASN A 27 5.62 -17.24 16.91
C ASN A 27 6.89 -17.04 17.77
N ALA A 28 6.73 -16.44 18.95
CA ALA A 28 7.82 -16.14 19.87
C ALA A 28 8.48 -17.37 20.51
N GLU A 29 7.78 -18.50 20.56
CA GLU A 29 8.28 -19.73 21.18
C GLU A 29 9.04 -20.64 20.19
N ALA A 30 8.69 -20.60 18.91
CA ALA A 30 9.28 -21.46 17.88
C ALA A 30 10.34 -20.78 17.00
N ARG A 31 10.43 -19.44 16.99
CA ARG A 31 11.23 -18.71 15.99
C ARG A 31 11.83 -17.40 16.51
N GLY A 32 13.12 -17.18 16.20
CA GLY A 32 13.78 -15.88 16.35
C GLY A 32 13.51 -14.92 15.17
N TRP A 33 14.04 -13.70 15.25
CA TRP A 33 13.89 -12.70 14.18
C TRP A 33 14.62 -13.06 12.88
N ILE A 34 15.70 -13.85 12.95
CA ILE A 34 16.48 -14.30 11.80
C ILE A 34 16.15 -15.77 11.54
N ILE A 35 15.76 -16.11 10.29
CA ILE A 35 15.53 -17.50 9.92
C ILE A 35 16.86 -18.16 9.52
N PRO A 36 17.26 -19.29 10.15
CA PRO A 36 18.36 -20.09 9.64
C PRO A 36 17.97 -20.72 8.29
N PRO A 37 18.79 -20.61 7.23
CA PRO A 37 18.41 -21.01 5.87
C PRO A 37 18.07 -22.50 5.72
N LEU A 38 18.57 -23.36 6.62
CA LEU A 38 18.35 -24.81 6.58
C LEU A 38 17.46 -25.36 7.70
N GLY A 39 17.23 -24.59 8.78
CA GLY A 39 16.38 -24.97 9.91
C GLY A 39 16.47 -26.45 10.31
N LYS A 40 15.31 -27.13 10.34
CA LYS A 40 15.16 -28.60 10.50
C LYS A 40 14.82 -29.32 9.19
N ASN A 41 14.91 -28.65 8.05
CA ASN A 41 14.42 -29.17 6.77
C ASN A 41 15.49 -29.99 6.03
N PRO A 42 15.10 -31.03 5.28
CA PRO A 42 16.05 -31.80 4.47
C PRO A 42 16.61 -30.95 3.34
N TRP A 43 17.87 -31.16 2.97
CA TRP A 43 18.60 -30.36 1.98
C TRP A 43 17.89 -30.22 0.61
N TRP A 44 17.09 -31.23 0.23
CA TRP A 44 16.27 -31.21 -1.00
C TRP A 44 15.26 -30.06 -1.05
N THR A 45 14.81 -29.52 0.10
CA THR A 45 13.87 -28.40 0.11
C THR A 45 14.45 -27.12 -0.48
N MET A 46 15.78 -26.94 -0.45
CA MET A 46 16.43 -25.78 -1.08
C MET A 46 16.27 -25.81 -2.60
N ILE A 47 16.42 -26.99 -3.20
CA ILE A 47 16.30 -27.18 -4.64
C ILE A 47 14.82 -27.08 -5.05
N ALA A 48 13.93 -27.70 -4.27
CA ALA A 48 12.49 -27.61 -4.50
C ALA A 48 11.97 -26.17 -4.39
N ALA A 49 12.56 -25.33 -3.51
CA ALA A 49 12.19 -23.93 -3.35
C ALA A 49 12.52 -23.04 -4.56
N CYS A 50 13.39 -23.48 -5.48
CA CYS A 50 13.66 -22.74 -6.72
C CYS A 50 12.40 -22.59 -7.59
N ILE A 51 11.50 -23.58 -7.59
CA ILE A 51 10.27 -23.56 -8.39
C ILE A 51 9.32 -22.44 -7.93
N PRO A 52 8.89 -22.38 -6.64
CA PRO A 52 8.06 -21.27 -6.16
C PRO A 52 8.81 -19.94 -6.15
N ALA A 53 10.14 -19.92 -5.97
CA ALA A 53 10.93 -18.69 -6.06
C ALA A 53 10.89 -18.07 -7.48
N LEU A 54 10.99 -18.89 -8.52
CA LEU A 54 10.86 -18.44 -9.90
C LEU A 54 9.45 -17.90 -10.18
N LEU A 55 8.41 -18.62 -9.76
CA LEU A 55 7.03 -18.17 -9.91
C LEU A 55 6.80 -16.82 -9.22
N THR A 56 7.20 -16.71 -7.94
CA THR A 56 7.01 -15.48 -7.17
C THR A 56 7.81 -14.30 -7.73
N THR A 57 9.02 -14.53 -8.27
CA THR A 57 9.79 -13.49 -8.95
C THR A 57 9.04 -12.92 -10.16
N ILE A 58 8.39 -13.78 -10.96
CA ILE A 58 7.58 -13.35 -12.11
C ILE A 58 6.37 -12.53 -11.65
N LEU A 59 5.67 -12.96 -10.58
CA LEU A 59 4.52 -12.22 -10.04
C LEU A 59 4.93 -10.83 -9.57
N VAL A 60 6.01 -10.72 -8.79
CA VAL A 60 6.53 -9.44 -8.29
C VAL A 60 6.94 -8.52 -9.44
N PHE A 61 7.60 -9.08 -10.47
CA PHE A 61 7.99 -8.31 -11.65
C PHE A 61 6.76 -7.77 -12.40
N MET A 62 5.74 -8.60 -12.63
CA MET A 62 4.49 -8.19 -13.28
C MET A 62 3.77 -7.10 -12.49
N ASP A 63 3.62 -7.27 -11.17
CA ASP A 63 2.96 -6.28 -10.32
C ASP A 63 3.69 -4.95 -10.32
N GLN A 64 5.03 -4.95 -10.27
CA GLN A 64 5.82 -3.73 -10.30
C GLN A 64 5.66 -3.00 -11.63
N GLN A 65 5.72 -3.72 -12.75
CA GLN A 65 5.64 -3.12 -14.09
C GLN A 65 4.24 -2.58 -14.36
N ILE A 66 3.18 -3.33 -14.03
CA ILE A 66 1.79 -2.88 -14.18
C ILE A 66 1.56 -1.64 -13.32
N THR A 67 1.96 -1.67 -12.05
CA THR A 67 1.78 -0.53 -11.14
C THR A 67 2.52 0.71 -11.64
N ALA A 68 3.78 0.55 -12.06
CA ALA A 68 4.59 1.65 -12.54
C ALA A 68 4.03 2.27 -13.83
N VAL A 69 3.53 1.46 -14.77
CA VAL A 69 2.90 1.95 -16.01
C VAL A 69 1.60 2.71 -15.72
N ILE A 70 0.77 2.19 -14.80
CA ILE A 70 -0.49 2.82 -14.42
C ILE A 70 -0.25 4.18 -13.74
N VAL A 71 0.72 4.26 -12.83
CA VAL A 71 1.05 5.51 -12.13
C VAL A 71 1.68 6.52 -13.10
N ASN A 72 2.56 6.07 -14.00
CA ASN A 72 3.26 6.91 -14.97
C ASN A 72 2.45 7.23 -16.24
N LYS A 73 1.12 7.11 -16.20
CA LYS A 73 0.25 7.45 -17.33
C LYS A 73 0.47 8.92 -17.73
N ARG A 74 0.56 9.17 -19.04
CA ARG A 74 0.79 10.54 -19.59
C ARG A 74 -0.27 11.55 -19.14
N GLU A 75 -1.47 11.08 -18.84
CA GLU A 75 -2.59 11.88 -18.31
C GLU A 75 -2.25 12.57 -16.99
N HIS A 76 -1.38 11.98 -16.15
CA HIS A 76 -0.95 12.56 -14.87
C HIS A 76 0.08 13.70 -15.02
N LYS A 77 0.61 13.98 -16.23
CA LYS A 77 1.55 15.09 -16.49
C LYS A 77 2.72 15.17 -15.48
N LEU A 78 3.31 14.03 -15.13
CA LEU A 78 4.46 13.95 -14.23
C LEU A 78 5.68 14.67 -14.85
N LYS A 79 6.44 15.38 -14.03
CA LYS A 79 7.60 16.19 -14.44
C LYS A 79 8.91 15.43 -14.35
N LYS A 80 9.01 14.43 -13.46
CA LYS A 80 10.21 13.58 -13.33
C LYS A 80 10.08 12.34 -14.21
N GLY A 81 11.22 11.89 -14.75
CA GLY A 81 11.30 10.67 -15.56
C GLY A 81 10.97 9.41 -14.77
N ALA A 82 10.49 8.38 -15.47
CA ALA A 82 10.13 7.10 -14.88
C ALA A 82 11.37 6.21 -14.63
N GLY A 83 11.51 5.70 -13.41
CA GLY A 83 12.68 4.94 -12.96
C GLY A 83 12.41 3.44 -12.78
N TYR A 84 11.90 2.74 -13.79
CA TYR A 84 11.46 1.33 -13.70
C TYR A 84 12.53 0.36 -13.18
N HIS A 85 13.78 0.48 -13.64
CA HIS A 85 14.87 -0.41 -13.22
C HIS A 85 15.33 -0.15 -11.77
N LEU A 86 15.35 1.13 -11.36
CA LEU A 86 15.73 1.49 -10.01
C LEU A 86 14.68 1.00 -9.01
N ASP A 87 13.41 1.10 -9.39
CA ASP A 87 12.27 0.63 -8.61
C ASP A 87 12.33 -0.90 -8.39
N LEU A 88 12.57 -1.67 -9.46
CA LEU A 88 12.76 -3.12 -9.36
C LEU A 88 13.96 -3.49 -8.44
N THR A 89 15.04 -2.72 -8.51
CA THR A 89 16.23 -2.96 -7.68
C THR A 89 15.92 -2.75 -6.19
N VAL A 90 15.19 -1.69 -5.86
CA VAL A 90 14.80 -1.38 -4.47
C VAL A 90 13.86 -2.46 -3.92
N VAL A 91 12.88 -2.91 -4.71
CA VAL A 91 11.97 -3.99 -4.30
C VAL A 91 12.72 -5.31 -4.11
N ALA A 92 13.66 -5.65 -5.00
CA ALA A 92 14.48 -6.85 -4.85
C ALA A 92 15.32 -6.85 -3.56
N ILE A 93 15.93 -5.71 -3.22
CA ILE A 93 16.66 -5.55 -1.95
C ILE A 93 15.71 -5.71 -0.76
N GLY A 94 14.52 -5.10 -0.82
CA GLY A 94 13.49 -5.21 0.21
C GLY A 94 13.04 -6.67 0.44
N ILE A 95 12.80 -7.42 -0.64
CA ILE A 95 12.44 -8.84 -0.57
C ILE A 95 13.58 -9.66 0.04
N GLY A 96 14.84 -9.36 -0.30
CA GLY A 96 16.00 -10.01 0.30
C GLY A 96 16.04 -9.82 1.83
N ILE A 97 15.86 -8.58 2.29
CA ILE A 97 15.82 -8.25 3.73
C ILE A 97 14.62 -8.93 4.41
N CYS A 98 13.43 -8.84 3.82
CA CYS A 98 12.23 -9.50 4.35
C CYS A 98 12.38 -11.02 4.37
N SER A 99 13.13 -11.64 3.46
CA SER A 99 13.37 -13.08 3.44
C SER A 99 14.30 -13.53 4.56
N ILE A 100 15.33 -12.75 4.89
CA ILE A 100 16.24 -13.03 6.02
C ILE A 100 15.51 -12.90 7.36
N LEU A 101 14.70 -11.85 7.49
CA LEU A 101 13.87 -11.61 8.68
C LEU A 101 12.61 -12.50 8.70
N GLY A 102 12.31 -13.14 7.57
CA GLY A 102 11.07 -13.85 7.24
C GLY A 102 9.79 -13.12 7.59
N LEU A 103 9.77 -11.84 7.24
CA LEU A 103 8.59 -11.00 7.18
C LEU A 103 7.88 -11.23 5.84
N PRO A 104 6.56 -11.02 5.76
CA PRO A 104 5.85 -11.09 4.48
C PRO A 104 6.45 -10.09 3.49
N TRP A 105 6.56 -10.50 2.23
CA TRP A 105 7.10 -9.65 1.18
C TRP A 105 6.14 -8.51 0.86
N VAL A 106 6.69 -7.32 0.66
CA VAL A 106 5.91 -6.14 0.29
C VAL A 106 6.04 -5.93 -1.20
N VAL A 107 4.90 -5.89 -1.89
CA VAL A 107 4.81 -5.67 -3.35
C VAL A 107 4.14 -4.31 -3.60
N ALA A 108 4.37 -3.72 -4.78
CA ALA A 108 3.71 -2.48 -5.17
C ALA A 108 2.17 -2.62 -5.17
N ALA A 109 1.50 -1.69 -4.50
CA ALA A 109 0.04 -1.70 -4.35
C ALA A 109 -0.62 -0.66 -5.27
N THR A 110 -1.21 -1.11 -6.38
CA THR A 110 -1.79 -0.23 -7.42
C THR A 110 -2.86 0.72 -6.90
N VAL A 111 -3.86 0.21 -6.17
CA VAL A 111 -4.99 1.03 -5.68
C VAL A 111 -4.52 2.09 -4.68
N LEU A 112 -3.60 1.73 -3.79
CA LEU A 112 -3.06 2.66 -2.80
C LEU A 112 -2.19 3.74 -3.46
N SER A 113 -1.34 3.34 -4.40
CA SER A 113 -0.52 4.27 -5.19
C SER A 113 -1.39 5.24 -5.99
N LEU A 114 -2.47 4.76 -6.62
CA LEU A 114 -3.43 5.61 -7.32
C LEU A 114 -4.16 6.57 -6.37
N ALA A 115 -4.66 6.09 -5.23
CA ALA A 115 -5.33 6.94 -4.25
C ALA A 115 -4.41 8.03 -3.69
N HIS A 116 -3.14 7.69 -3.46
CA HIS A 116 -2.12 8.66 -3.05
C HIS A 116 -1.85 9.71 -4.14
N VAL A 117 -1.68 9.28 -5.39
CA VAL A 117 -1.48 10.18 -6.54
C VAL A 117 -2.69 11.08 -6.77
N GLN A 118 -3.91 10.55 -6.68
CA GLN A 118 -5.16 11.32 -6.77
C GLN A 118 -5.27 12.38 -5.67
N SER A 119 -4.80 12.09 -4.45
CA SER A 119 -4.79 13.08 -3.36
C SER A 119 -3.84 14.26 -3.60
N LEU A 120 -2.91 14.13 -4.55
CA LEU A 120 -1.91 15.14 -4.92
C LEU A 120 -2.26 15.88 -6.23
N PHE A 121 -3.46 15.68 -6.76
CA PHE A 121 -3.96 16.37 -7.94
C PHE A 121 -4.16 17.86 -7.66
N VAL A 122 -3.63 18.70 -8.55
CA VAL A 122 -3.80 20.15 -8.49
C VAL A 122 -4.74 20.58 -9.60
N GLU A 123 -5.90 21.07 -9.20
CA GLU A 123 -6.90 21.66 -10.08
C GLU A 123 -6.67 23.17 -10.23
N SER A 124 -6.92 23.70 -11.43
CA SER A 124 -6.82 25.14 -11.69
C SER A 124 -7.89 25.92 -10.93
N THR A 125 -7.47 26.88 -10.13
CA THR A 125 -8.35 27.81 -9.40
C THR A 125 -8.90 28.94 -10.27
N CYS A 126 -8.31 29.16 -11.45
CA CYS A 126 -8.74 30.19 -12.39
C CYS A 126 -9.59 29.55 -13.48
N THR A 127 -10.87 29.42 -13.19
CA THR A 127 -11.88 28.99 -14.14
C THR A 127 -13.02 30.00 -14.06
N ALA A 128 -13.44 30.54 -15.21
CA ALA A 128 -14.59 31.45 -15.23
C ALA A 128 -15.81 30.74 -14.62
N PRO A 129 -16.75 31.44 -13.94
CA PRO A 129 -17.91 30.80 -13.33
C PRO A 129 -18.67 29.96 -14.37
N GLY A 130 -18.60 28.62 -14.26
CA GLY A 130 -19.27 27.69 -15.19
C GLY A 130 -18.36 26.75 -16.01
N GLU A 131 -17.04 26.95 -16.05
CA GLU A 131 -16.12 26.00 -16.69
C GLU A 131 -15.68 24.90 -15.70
N ARG A 132 -15.39 23.69 -16.20
CA ARG A 132 -14.86 22.60 -15.36
C ARG A 132 -13.41 22.90 -14.95
N PRO A 133 -13.01 22.67 -13.69
CA PRO A 133 -11.65 22.92 -13.24
C PRO A 133 -10.65 22.15 -14.11
N LYS A 134 -9.68 22.87 -14.67
CA LYS A 134 -8.68 22.27 -15.57
C LYS A 134 -7.61 21.57 -14.74
N PHE A 135 -7.36 20.29 -14.99
CA PHE A 135 -6.29 19.53 -14.35
C PHE A 135 -4.90 20.05 -14.79
N LEU A 136 -4.19 20.69 -13.85
CA LEU A 136 -2.87 21.29 -14.10
C LEU A 136 -1.74 20.26 -13.99
N GLY A 137 -1.87 19.27 -13.09
CA GLY A 137 -0.91 18.17 -12.92
C GLY A 137 -0.89 17.63 -11.49
N VAL A 138 0.07 16.75 -11.20
CA VAL A 138 0.29 16.15 -9.87
C VAL A 138 1.43 16.83 -9.14
N ARG A 139 1.27 17.10 -7.84
CA ARG A 139 2.37 17.56 -6.99
C ARG A 139 3.24 16.39 -6.57
N GLU A 140 4.37 16.19 -7.25
CA GLU A 140 5.35 15.17 -6.89
C GLU A 140 6.03 15.46 -5.56
N GLN A 141 5.73 14.67 -4.52
CA GLN A 141 6.34 14.81 -3.20
C GLN A 141 6.85 13.46 -2.67
N ARG A 142 8.06 13.46 -2.11
CA ARG A 142 8.66 12.26 -1.47
C ARG A 142 8.24 12.13 0.00
N VAL A 143 8.04 13.27 0.67
CA VAL A 143 7.78 13.36 2.11
C VAL A 143 6.48 12.66 2.50
N THR A 144 5.41 12.80 1.71
CA THR A 144 4.09 12.23 2.07
C THR A 144 4.14 10.70 2.12
N GLY A 145 4.77 10.07 1.13
CA GLY A 145 4.97 8.62 1.11
C GLY A 145 5.82 8.13 2.28
N THR A 146 7.00 8.74 2.49
CA THR A 146 7.89 8.37 3.61
C THR A 146 7.21 8.55 4.96
N LEU A 147 6.45 9.64 5.15
CA LEU A 147 5.74 9.92 6.39
C LEU A 147 4.65 8.88 6.67
N VAL A 148 3.91 8.43 5.65
CA VAL A 148 2.91 7.36 5.81
C VAL A 148 3.59 6.07 6.29
N PHE A 149 4.71 5.65 5.70
CA PHE A 149 5.43 4.45 6.14
C PHE A 149 6.01 4.59 7.56
N ILE A 150 6.52 5.77 7.92
CA ILE A 150 6.97 6.05 9.30
C ILE A 150 5.79 5.96 10.28
N LEU A 151 4.64 6.56 9.95
CA LEU A 151 3.44 6.49 10.78
C LEU A 151 2.95 5.05 10.94
N VAL A 152 2.98 4.24 9.87
CA VAL A 152 2.66 2.81 9.95
C VAL A 152 3.59 2.10 10.93
N GLY A 153 4.90 2.37 10.88
CA GLY A 153 5.86 1.82 11.86
C GLY A 153 5.60 2.26 13.31
N LEU A 154 5.14 3.51 13.51
CA LEU A 154 4.81 4.07 14.83
C LEU A 154 3.44 3.61 15.36
N THR A 155 2.63 2.90 14.57
CA THR A 155 1.28 2.46 15.01
C THR A 155 1.29 1.59 16.26
N VAL A 156 2.36 0.80 16.47
CA VAL A 156 2.49 -0.04 17.68
C VAL A 156 2.59 0.81 18.94
N LEU A 157 3.30 1.94 18.90
CA LEU A 157 3.38 2.89 20.02
C LEU A 157 2.04 3.60 20.27
N MET A 158 1.29 3.87 19.20
CA MET A 158 -0.02 4.55 19.25
C MET A 158 -1.20 3.58 19.35
N GLY A 159 -0.98 2.29 19.59
CA GLY A 159 -2.01 1.24 19.52
C GLY A 159 -3.21 1.49 20.42
N LYS A 160 -3.05 2.21 21.54
CA LYS A 160 -4.15 2.59 22.45
C LYS A 160 -5.16 3.54 21.79
N PHE A 161 -4.71 4.42 20.88
CA PHE A 161 -5.58 5.36 20.18
C PHE A 161 -6.23 4.72 18.93
N LEU A 162 -5.51 3.85 18.23
CA LEU A 162 -6.03 3.20 17.02
C LEU A 162 -7.12 2.17 17.32
N LYS A 163 -7.16 1.61 18.54
CA LYS A 163 -8.24 0.73 19.03
C LYS A 163 -9.62 1.40 19.09
N TYR A 164 -9.71 2.73 18.98
CA TYR A 164 -11.02 3.41 18.90
C TYR A 164 -11.63 3.36 17.50
N ILE A 165 -10.90 2.90 16.48
CA ILE A 165 -11.39 2.89 15.10
C ILE A 165 -12.21 1.60 14.86
N PRO A 166 -13.50 1.71 14.51
CA PRO A 166 -14.34 0.56 14.21
C PRO A 166 -14.06 0.03 12.79
N MET A 167 -14.03 -1.30 12.64
CA MET A 167 -13.77 -1.97 11.35
C MET A 167 -14.74 -1.57 10.22
N PRO A 168 -16.06 -1.36 10.46
CA PRO A 168 -16.98 -0.90 9.42
C PRO A 168 -16.57 0.40 8.73
N VAL A 169 -15.94 1.33 9.45
CA VAL A 169 -15.47 2.60 8.88
C VAL A 169 -14.30 2.36 7.92
N LEU A 170 -13.42 1.41 8.24
CA LEU A 170 -12.32 1.02 7.36
C LEU A 170 -12.84 0.36 6.09
N TYR A 171 -13.84 -0.52 6.17
CA TYR A 171 -14.47 -1.10 4.97
C TYR A 171 -15.12 -0.04 4.08
N GLY A 172 -15.81 0.95 4.66
CA GLY A 172 -16.34 2.09 3.91
C GLY A 172 -15.24 2.89 3.19
N LEU A 173 -14.11 3.12 3.86
CA LEU A 173 -12.95 3.79 3.24
C LEU A 173 -12.35 2.95 2.11
N PHE A 174 -12.21 1.64 2.28
CA PHE A 174 -11.73 0.73 1.21
C PHE A 174 -12.64 0.76 -0.01
N ILE A 175 -13.96 0.74 0.17
CA ILE A 175 -14.93 0.87 -0.92
C ILE A 175 -14.77 2.23 -1.63
N TYR A 176 -14.66 3.32 -0.87
CA TYR A 176 -14.46 4.65 -1.44
C TYR A 176 -13.18 4.74 -2.28
N MET A 177 -12.06 4.23 -1.77
CA MET A 177 -10.79 4.19 -2.51
C MET A 177 -10.90 3.32 -3.77
N GLY A 178 -11.56 2.16 -3.68
CA GLY A 178 -11.81 1.28 -4.82
C GLY A 178 -12.62 1.97 -5.93
N VAL A 179 -13.74 2.61 -5.59
CA VAL A 179 -14.57 3.33 -6.55
C VAL A 179 -13.84 4.55 -7.14
N SER A 180 -13.07 5.28 -6.33
CA SER A 180 -12.31 6.45 -6.79
C SER A 180 -11.17 6.07 -7.73
N ALA A 181 -10.51 4.93 -7.49
CA ALA A 181 -9.49 4.40 -8.40
C ALA A 181 -10.08 4.02 -9.77
N LEU A 182 -11.33 3.52 -9.81
CA LEU A 182 -12.00 3.16 -11.06
C LEU A 182 -12.40 4.38 -11.91
N LYS A 183 -12.70 5.54 -11.31
CA LYS A 183 -13.08 6.77 -12.04
C LYS A 183 -12.00 7.29 -13.00
N GLY A 184 -10.74 6.90 -12.83
CA GLY A 184 -9.62 7.26 -13.71
C GLY A 184 -9.34 6.25 -14.84
N VAL A 185 -10.01 5.10 -14.85
CA VAL A 185 -9.84 4.07 -15.88
C VAL A 185 -10.88 4.30 -16.99
N GLN A 186 -10.42 4.51 -18.22
CA GLN A 186 -11.23 4.83 -19.41
C GLN A 186 -12.37 3.83 -19.72
N GLY A 187 -12.44 2.68 -19.05
CA GLY A 187 -13.51 1.70 -19.20
C GLY A 187 -14.91 2.17 -18.77
N THR A 188 -15.04 3.25 -17.97
CA THR A 188 -16.35 3.80 -17.59
C THR A 188 -16.92 4.81 -18.61
N LEU A 189 -16.11 5.28 -19.56
CA LEU A 189 -16.53 6.25 -20.58
C LEU A 189 -17.13 5.62 -21.85
N LEU A 190 -17.08 4.29 -21.99
CA LEU A 190 -17.71 3.54 -23.09
C LEU A 190 -19.13 3.05 -22.76
N LEU A 191 -19.62 3.29 -21.55
CA LEU A 191 -20.96 2.89 -21.10
C LEU A 191 -21.85 4.07 -20.65
N ALA A 192 -21.47 5.30 -20.97
CA ALA A 192 -22.26 6.51 -20.70
C ALA A 192 -22.42 7.34 -21.97
#